data_AF-A0A433RXH2-F1
#
_entry.id   AF-A0A433RXH2-F1
#
_cell.length_a   1.000
_cell.length_b   1.000
_cell.length_c   1.000
_cell.angle_alpha   90.00
_cell.angle_beta   90.00
_cell.angle_gamma   90.00
#
_symmetry.space_group_name_H-M   'P 1'
#
loop_
_entity.id
_entity.type
_entity.pdbx_description
1 polymer ?
#
loop_
_entity_poly.entity_id
_entity_poly.type
_entity_poly.pdbx_seq_one_letter_code
_entity_poly.pdbx_strand_id
1 'polypeptide(L)' 'MGRQEASQQKEMQTMLELTPLQREGEASEIATAVAFLLSDDASYISGIDLRVDGGTVANLEKVKQ' A
#
# COMPACT_ATOMS: atom_id res chain seq x y z
N MET A 1 -3.75 -8.04 25.97
CA MET A 1 -3.05 -7.30 24.92
C MET A 1 -1.68 -6.88 25.44
N GLY A 2 -0.61 -7.34 24.80
CA GLY A 2 0.79 -7.14 25.23
C GLY A 2 1.40 -5.84 24.72
N ARG A 3 2.53 -5.39 25.31
CA ARG A 3 3.23 -4.16 24.89
C ARG A 3 3.60 -4.12 23.39
N GLN A 4 3.80 -5.28 22.76
CA GLN A 4 4.12 -5.40 21.33
C GLN A 4 2.92 -5.16 20.41
N GLU A 5 1.72 -5.55 20.84
CA GLU A 5 0.49 -5.32 20.06
C GLU A 5 0.10 -3.82 20.12
N ALA A 6 0.31 -3.19 21.28
CA ALA A 6 0.08 -1.75 21.44
C ALA A 6 1.05 -0.89 20.60
N SER A 7 2.31 -1.31 20.44
CA SER A 7 3.26 -0.61 19.55
C SER A 7 2.89 -0.79 18.08
N GLN A 8 2.49 -2.00 17.66
CA GLN A 8 2.02 -2.26 16.30
C GLN A 8 0.79 -1.42 15.95
N GLN A 9 -0.16 -1.25 16.89
CA GLN A 9 -1.33 -0.40 16.67
C GLN A 9 -0.96 1.05 16.43
N LYS A 10 0.00 1.58 17.19
CA LYS A 10 0.45 2.97 17.04
C LYS A 10 1.16 3.19 15.70
N GLU A 11 2.03 2.26 15.31
CA GLU A 11 2.71 2.30 14.01
C GLU A 11 1.73 2.18 12.85
N MET A 12 0.73 1.30 12.95
CA MET A 12 -0.34 1.16 11.95
C MET A 12 -1.15 2.46 11.81
N GLN A 13 -1.52 3.08 12.92
CA GLN A 13 -2.25 4.36 12.87
C GLN A 13 -1.43 5.46 12.21
N THR A 14 -0.14 5.59 12.53
CA THR A 14 0.73 6.56 11.86
C THR A 14 0.87 6.27 10.36
N MET A 15 0.95 5.01 9.96
CA MET A 15 0.96 4.64 8.55
C MET A 15 -0.35 5.02 7.84
N LEU A 16 -1.51 4.85 8.50
CA LEU A 16 -2.81 5.24 7.97
C LEU A 16 -2.94 6.76 7.80
N GLU A 17 -2.47 7.54 8.78
CA GLU A 17 -2.45 9.00 8.68
C GLU A 17 -1.61 9.50 7.49
N LEU A 18 -0.54 8.77 7.18
CA LEU A 18 0.35 9.07 6.06
C LEU A 18 -0.12 8.47 4.74
N THR A 19 -1.10 7.57 4.75
CA THR A 19 -1.70 7.01 3.53
C THR A 19 -2.66 8.03 2.93
N PRO A 20 -2.46 8.52 1.70
CA PRO A 20 -3.36 9.49 1.08
C PRO A 20 -4.83 9.05 1.01
N LEU A 21 -5.09 7.75 0.83
CA LEU A 21 -6.46 7.20 0.84
C LEU A 21 -7.09 7.10 2.24
N GLN A 22 -6.34 7.35 3.32
CA GLN A 22 -6.80 7.36 4.71
C GLN A 22 -7.57 6.12 5.17
N ARG A 23 -7.24 4.97 4.58
CA ARG A 23 -7.80 3.67 4.96
C ARG A 23 -6.81 2.56 4.69
N GLU A 24 -7.04 1.42 5.33
CA GLU A 24 -6.34 0.19 4.99
C GLU A 24 -6.75 -0.27 3.58
N GLY A 25 -5.80 -0.86 2.89
CA GLY A 25 -6.05 -1.54 1.62
C GLY A 25 -6.68 -2.91 1.88
N GLU A 26 -7.61 -3.29 1.02
CA GLU A 26 -8.23 -4.62 1.08
C GLU A 26 -7.43 -5.63 0.25
N ALA A 27 -7.43 -6.90 0.67
CA ALA A 27 -6.74 -7.97 -0.07
C ALA A 27 -7.24 -8.09 -1.53
N SER A 28 -8.52 -7.76 -1.77
CA SER A 28 -9.14 -7.75 -3.09
C SER A 28 -8.53 -6.69 -4.02
N GLU A 29 -8.02 -5.57 -3.50
CA GLU A 29 -7.39 -4.53 -4.30
C GLU A 29 -6.05 -4.99 -4.86
N ILE A 30 -5.25 -5.70 -4.05
CA ILE A 30 -4.02 -6.35 -4.51
C ILE A 30 -4.35 -7.45 -5.54
N ALA A 31 -5.34 -8.30 -5.24
CA ALA A 31 -5.76 -9.35 -6.15
C ALA A 31 -6.23 -8.80 -7.52
N THR A 32 -6.91 -7.66 -7.52
CA THR A 32 -7.37 -6.99 -8.74
C THR A 32 -6.19 -6.46 -9.56
N ALA A 33 -5.20 -5.84 -8.92
CA ALA A 33 -3.98 -5.39 -9.60
C ALA A 33 -3.21 -6.56 -10.22
N VAL A 34 -3.10 -7.69 -9.50
CA VAL A 34 -2.49 -8.92 -10.02
C VAL A 34 -3.29 -9.48 -11.20
N ALA A 35 -4.61 -9.54 -11.09
CA ALA A 35 -5.47 -10.01 -12.19
C ALA A 35 -5.31 -9.16 -13.45
N PHE A 36 -5.19 -7.84 -13.32
CA PHE A 36 -4.87 -6.95 -14.44
C PHE A 36 -3.49 -7.27 -15.04
N LEU A 37 -2.45 -7.43 -14.22
CA LEU A 37 -1.10 -7.74 -14.70
C LEU A 37 -1.01 -9.11 -15.42
N LEU A 38 -1.92 -10.04 -15.12
CA LEU A 38 -2.01 -11.34 -15.80
C LEU A 38 -2.88 -11.32 -17.06
N SER A 39 -3.57 -10.21 -17.34
CA SER A 39 -4.46 -10.07 -18.49
C SER A 39 -3.73 -9.58 -19.74
N ASP A 40 -4.35 -9.76 -20.90
CA ASP A 40 -3.83 -9.28 -22.19
C ASP A 40 -3.70 -7.73 -22.23
N ASP A 41 -4.48 -7.01 -21.41
CA ASP A 41 -4.42 -5.56 -21.30
C ASP A 41 -3.08 -5.05 -20.73
N ALA A 42 -2.34 -5.91 -20.02
CA ALA A 42 -1.02 -5.62 -19.49
C ALA A 42 0.13 -6.15 -20.37
N SER A 43 -0.14 -6.57 -21.62
CA SER A 43 0.82 -7.28 -22.49
C SER A 43 2.16 -6.58 -22.76
N TYR A 44 2.25 -5.26 -22.53
CA TYR A 44 3.48 -4.48 -22.69
C TYR A 44 4.06 -3.96 -21.37
N ILE A 45 3.55 -4.42 -20.23
CA ILE A 45 4.02 -4.05 -18.90
C ILE A 45 4.96 -5.15 -18.39
N SER A 46 6.24 -4.83 -18.25
CA SER A 46 7.25 -5.73 -17.69
C SER A 46 8.42 -4.94 -17.11
N GLY A 47 9.19 -5.56 -16.20
CA GLY A 47 10.41 -4.97 -15.63
C GLY A 47 10.17 -3.86 -14.61
N ILE A 48 9.03 -3.87 -13.92
CA ILE A 48 8.67 -2.85 -12.92
C ILE A 48 8.19 -3.46 -11.60
N ASP A 49 8.29 -2.67 -10.53
CA ASP A 49 7.59 -2.93 -9.26
C ASP A 49 6.34 -2.04 -9.17
N LEU A 50 5.16 -2.64 -9.31
CA LEU A 50 3.88 -1.91 -9.16
C LEU A 50 3.49 -1.83 -7.68
N ARG A 51 3.45 -0.60 -7.14
CA ARG A 51 2.97 -0.35 -5.76
C ARG A 51 1.44 -0.31 -5.71
N VAL A 52 0.88 -1.05 -4.75
CA VAL A 52 -0.56 -1.05 -4.41
C VAL A 52 -0.69 -0.71 -2.93
N ASP A 53 -0.45 0.55 -2.59
CA ASP A 53 -0.25 0.99 -1.20
C ASP A 53 -1.07 2.24 -0.81
N GLY A 54 -2.07 2.61 -1.62
CA GLY A 54 -2.87 3.81 -1.41
C GLY A 54 -2.08 5.13 -1.49
N GLY A 55 -0.86 5.12 -2.01
CA GLY A 55 0.04 6.28 -2.12
C GLY A 55 0.94 6.51 -0.92
N THR A 56 1.01 5.56 0.02
CA THR A 56 1.75 5.70 1.28
C THR A 56 3.23 5.99 1.07
N VAL A 57 3.91 5.23 0.22
CA VAL A 57 5.35 5.40 -0.01
C VAL A 57 5.63 6.77 -0.65
N ALA A 58 4.83 7.16 -1.64
CA ALA A 58 5.00 8.45 -2.30
C ALA A 58 4.78 9.64 -1.34
N ASN A 59 3.87 9.50 -0.37
CA ASN A 59 3.63 10.54 0.63
C ASN A 59 4.72 10.57 1.72
N LEU A 60 5.22 9.40 2.14
CA LEU A 60 6.34 9.28 3.08
C LEU A 60 7.60 10.02 2.61
N GLU A 61 7.89 10.00 1.31
CA GLU A 61 9.03 10.73 0.74
C GLU A 61 8.87 12.25 0.84
N LYS A 62 7.64 12.77 0.70
CA LYS A 62 7.36 14.22 0.80
C LYS A 62 7.44 14.73 2.23
N VAL A 63 7.06 13.90 3.21
CA VAL A 63 7.09 14.28 4.64
C VAL A 63 8.52 14.28 5.21
N LYS A 64 9.46 13.58 4.55
CA LYS A 64 10.88 13.52 4.95
C LYS A 64 11.77 14.60 4.34
N GLN A 65 11.27 15.37 3.37
CA GLN A 65 11.96 16.50 2.73
C GLN A 65 11.65 17.80 3.45
#